data_AF-A0A924I4Z5-F1
#
_entry.id   AF-A0A924I4Z5-F1
#
_cell.length_a   1.000
_cell.length_b   1.000
_cell.length_c   1.000
_cell.angle_alpha   90.00
_cell.angle_beta   90.00
_cell.angle_gamma   90.00
#
_symmetry.space_group_name_H-M   'P 1'
#
loop_
_entity.id
_entity.type
_entity.pdbx_description
1 polymer ?
#
loop_
_entity_poly.entity_id
_entity_poly.type
_entity_poly.pdbx_seq_one_letter_code
_entity_poly.pdbx_strand_id
1 'polypeptide(L)' 'MIGAERLALVGELMARYNAHDGAGYAALMTDDAVEAGYRGAVLRDGQEGVR' A
#
# COMPACT_ATOMS: atom_id res chain seq x y z
N MET A 1 12.06 16.20 -8.42
CA MET A 1 11.45 16.28 -7.09
C MET A 1 10.22 15.39 -7.07
N ILE A 2 10.02 14.61 -6.01
CA ILE A 2 8.78 13.87 -5.80
C ILE A 2 7.72 14.92 -5.39
N GLY A 3 6.57 14.97 -6.07
CA GLY A 3 5.55 16.00 -5.84
C GLY A 3 4.90 15.89 -4.46
N ALA A 4 4.46 17.01 -3.88
CA ALA A 4 3.82 17.07 -2.55
C ALA A 4 2.62 16.12 -2.42
N GLU A 5 1.87 15.92 -3.50
CA GLU A 5 0.71 15.02 -3.57
C GLU A 5 1.11 13.55 -3.33
N ARG A 6 2.24 13.12 -3.89
CA ARG A 6 2.77 11.77 -3.66
C ARG A 6 3.17 11.57 -2.20
N LEU A 7 3.72 12.60 -1.56
CA LEU A 7 4.09 12.53 -0.15
C LEU A 7 2.85 12.46 0.75
N ALA A 8 1.79 13.20 0.42
CA ALA A 8 0.51 13.11 1.12
C ALA A 8 -0.09 11.69 1.03
N LEU A 9 -0.08 11.08 -0.17
CA LEU A 9 -0.53 9.70 -0.37
C LEU A 9 0.23 8.70 0.51
N VAL A 10 1.56 8.82 0.58
CA VAL A 10 2.40 7.98 1.47
C VAL A 10 2.03 8.20 2.94
N GLY A 11 1.77 9.44 3.35
CA GLY A 11 1.34 9.75 4.72
C GLY A 11 0.03 9.05 5.08
N GLU A 12 -0.97 9.10 4.20
CA GLU A 12 -2.26 8.43 4.38
C GLU A 12 -2.10 6.90 4.44
N LEU A 13 -1.28 6.34 3.55
CA LEU A 13 -0.98 4.91 3.50
C LEU A 13 -0.36 4.42 4.82
N MET A 14 0.62 5.16 5.35
CA MET A 14 1.25 4.84 6.63
C MET A 14 0.28 4.99 7.82
N ALA A 15 -0.62 5.97 7.78
CA ALA A 15 -1.63 6.14 8.83
C ALA A 15 -2.57 4.93 8.90
N ARG A 16 -3.04 4.42 7.76
CA ARG A 16 -3.90 3.22 7.71
C ARG A 16 -3.17 1.95 8.12
N TYR A 17 -1.92 1.79 7.67
CA TYR A 17 -1.07 0.68 8.08
C TYR A 17 -0.89 0.63 9.60
N ASN A 18 -0.52 1.76 10.21
CA ASN A 18 -0.30 1.87 11.66
C ASN A 18 -1.59 1.68 12.47
N ALA A 19 -2.75 2.00 11.90
CA ALA A 19 -4.05 1.76 12.52
C ALA A 19 -4.53 0.30 12.39
N HIS A 20 -3.79 -0.57 11.70
CA HIS A 20 -4.23 -1.90 11.31
C HIS A 20 -5.54 -1.92 10.51
N ASP A 21 -5.81 -0.86 9.75
CA ASP A 21 -6.96 -0.74 8.85
C ASP A 21 -6.64 -1.40 7.50
N GLY A 22 -6.74 -2.74 7.45
CA GLY A 22 -6.44 -3.51 6.24
C GLY A 22 -7.31 -3.15 5.03
N ALA A 23 -8.61 -2.90 5.26
CA ALA A 23 -9.54 -2.52 4.19
C ALA A 23 -9.21 -1.15 3.60
N GLY A 24 -8.95 -0.15 4.44
CA GLY A 24 -8.55 1.16 3.96
C GLY A 24 -7.14 1.17 3.35
N TYR A 25 -6.22 0.35 3.85
CA TYR A 25 -4.88 0.20 3.25
C TYR A 25 -4.98 -0.41 1.85
N ALA A 26 -5.75 -1.49 1.69
CA ALA A 26 -6.02 -2.09 0.38
C ALA A 26 -6.71 -1.10 -0.58
N ALA A 27 -7.62 -0.26 -0.09
CA ALA A 27 -8.30 0.76 -0.92
C ALA A 27 -7.36 1.78 -1.60
N LEU A 28 -6.11 1.92 -1.11
CA LEU A 28 -5.09 2.77 -1.71
C LEU A 28 -4.25 2.07 -2.79
N MET A 29 -4.39 0.76 -2.94
CA MET A 29 -3.64 -0.04 -3.91
C MET A 29 -4.35 -0.06 -5.26
N THR A 30 -3.57 -0.18 -6.33
CA THR A 30 -4.12 -0.48 -7.65
C THR A 30 -4.57 -1.93 -7.74
N ASP A 31 -5.42 -2.24 -8.72
CA ASP A 31 -5.90 -3.61 -8.96
C ASP A 31 -4.75 -4.61 -9.18
N ASP A 32 -3.64 -4.13 -9.74
CA ASP A 32 -2.42 -4.88 -10.08
C ASP A 32 -1.26 -4.66 -9.11
N ALA A 33 -1.52 -4.10 -7.91
CA ALA A 33 -0.48 -3.84 -6.93
C ALA A 33 0.18 -5.13 -6.44
N VAL A 34 1.50 -5.08 -6.23
CA VAL A 34 2.26 -6.20 -5.66
C VAL A 34 2.98 -5.71 -4.42
N GLU A 35 2.69 -6.32 -3.28
CA GLU A 35 3.50 -6.14 -2.09
C GLU A 35 4.58 -7.22 -2.04
N ALA A 36 5.82 -6.78 -2.20
CA ALA A 36 6.98 -7.65 -2.16
C ALA A 36 7.70 -7.54 -0.82
N GLY A 37 8.09 -8.69 -0.29
CA GLY A 37 9.03 -8.78 0.81
C GLY A 37 10.44 -8.41 0.38
N TYR A 38 11.34 -8.37 1.37
CA TYR A 38 12.76 -8.14 1.11
C TYR A 38 13.30 -9.14 0.06
N ARG A 39 14.00 -8.62 -0.96
CA ARG A 39 14.50 -9.34 -2.16
C ARG A 39 13.45 -9.77 -3.19
N GLY A 40 12.26 -9.19 -3.17
CA GLY A 40 11.32 -9.27 -4.30
C GLY A 40 10.42 -10.52 -4.29
N ALA A 41 10.41 -11.30 -3.20
CA ALA A 41 9.40 -12.34 -3.03
C ALA A 41 8.03 -11.68 -2.89
N VAL A 42 7.09 -12.01 -3.77
CA VAL A 42 5.71 -11.52 -3.69
C VAL A 42 5.07 -12.09 -2.42
N LEU A 43 4.61 -11.19 -1.55
CA LEU A 43 3.87 -11.54 -0.34
C LEU A 43 2.36 -11.43 -0.60
N ARG A 44 1.96 -10.40 -1.37
CA ARG A 44 0.56 -10.08 -1.67
C ARG A 44 0.45 -9.62 -3.12
N ASP A 45 -0.52 -10.20 -3.83
CA ASP A 45 -0.75 -9.98 -5.26
C ASP A 45 -2.16 -9.44 -5.47
N GLY A 46 -2.25 -8.27 -6.09
CA GLY A 46 -3.47 -7.49 -6.25
C GLY A 46 -3.99 -6.86 -4.97
N GLN A 47 -4.97 -5.98 -5.13
CA GLN A 47 -5.64 -5.27 -4.04
C GLN A 47 -6.24 -6.20 -2.97
N GLU A 48 -6.87 -7.30 -3.40
CA GLU A 48 -7.47 -8.28 -2.48
C GLU A 48 -6.42 -9.09 -1.72
N GLY A 49 -5.25 -9.33 -2.32
CA GLY A 49 -4.14 -10.00 -1.65
C GLY A 49 -3.58 -9.18 -0.49
N VAL A 50 -3.78 -7.85 -0.52
CA VAL A 50 -3.32 -6.88 0.47
C VAL A 50 -4.18 -6.85 1.76
N ARG A 51 -5.43 -7.33 1.70
CA ARG A 51 -6.43 -7.26 2.79
C ARG A 51 -6.16 -8.23 3.94
#